data_AF-A0A0Q8UKX3-F1
#
_entry.id   AF-A0A0Q8UKX3-F1
#
_cell.length_a   1.000
_cell.length_b   1.000
_cell.length_c   1.000
_cell.angle_alpha   90.00
_cell.angle_beta   90.00
_cell.angle_gamma   90.00
#
_symmetry.space_group_name_H-M   'P 1'
#
loop_
_entity.id
_entity.type
_entity.pdbx_description
1 polymer ?
#
loop_
_entity_poly.entity_id
_entity_poly.type
_entity_poly.pdbx_seq_one_letter_code
_entity_poly.pdbx_strand_id
1 'polypeptide(L)'
;MEILIPLGFFAMIAAIVIVPRYLKSQERQKLQETLRASIEKGAELPPEVIQALTSDVKAAPSPYRDMRAGIIWLGVAVGFAAMGMAIQFEEPDALYPLLGIAAFPGFIGLALIALSFISRGK
;
A
#
# COMPACT_ATOMS: atom_id res chain seq x y z
N MET A 1 -33.05 6.55 4.16
CA MET A 1 -32.17 6.53 2.96
C MET A 1 -30.88 7.30 3.17
N GLU A 2 -30.89 8.41 3.92
CA GLU A 2 -29.73 9.30 4.10
C GLU A 2 -28.52 8.66 4.82
N ILE A 3 -28.72 7.67 5.70
CA ILE A 3 -27.62 6.96 6.39
C ILE A 3 -26.95 5.88 5.51
N LEU A 4 -27.67 5.36 4.51
CA LEU A 4 -27.15 4.28 3.66
C LEU A 4 -26.10 4.78 2.67
N ILE A 5 -26.19 6.06 2.27
CA ILE A 5 -25.28 6.67 1.29
C ILE A 5 -23.86 6.82 1.87
N PRO A 6 -23.63 7.43 3.06
CA PRO A 6 -22.32 7.45 3.69
C PRO A 6 -21.79 6.03 3.99
N LEU A 7 -22.67 5.14 4.45
CA LEU A 7 -22.29 3.76 4.74
C LEU A 7 -21.76 3.03 3.50
N GLY A 8 -22.40 3.22 2.34
CA GLY A 8 -21.93 2.67 1.07
C GLY A 8 -20.56 3.20 0.65
N PHE A 9 -20.31 4.50 0.84
CA PHE A 9 -19.01 5.12 0.56
C PHE A 9 -17.88 4.53 1.42
N PHE A 10 -18.09 4.43 2.74
CA PHE A 10 -17.10 3.83 3.64
C PHE A 10 -16.92 2.32 3.42
N ALA A 11 -18.01 1.59 3.11
CA ALA A 11 -17.95 0.17 2.77
C ALA A 11 -17.15 -0.09 1.49
N MET A 12 -17.27 0.77 0.47
CA MET A 12 -16.47 0.69 -0.75
C MET A 12 -14.98 0.88 -0.47
N ILE A 13 -14.60 1.89 0.33
CA ILE A 13 -13.21 2.13 0.74
C ILE A 13 -12.66 0.91 1.50
N ALA A 14 -13.44 0.36 2.44
CA ALA A 14 -13.06 -0.84 3.18
C ALA A 14 -12.88 -2.05 2.25
N ALA A 15 -13.77 -2.24 1.27
CA ALA A 15 -13.68 -3.33 0.31
C ALA A 15 -12.42 -3.24 -0.56
N ILE A 16 -12.04 -2.05 -1.03
CA ILE A 16 -10.82 -1.83 -1.84
C ILE A 16 -9.56 -2.24 -1.08
N VAL A 17 -9.53 -2.07 0.24
CA VAL A 17 -8.37 -2.44 1.06
C VAL A 17 -8.40 -3.92 1.47
N ILE A 18 -9.57 -4.43 1.87
CA ILE A 18 -9.73 -5.77 2.44
C ILE A 18 -9.68 -6.84 1.36
N VAL A 19 -10.39 -6.66 0.24
CA VAL A 19 -10.54 -7.69 -0.80
C VAL A 19 -9.19 -8.12 -1.40
N PRO A 20 -8.31 -7.20 -1.87
CA PRO A 20 -7.01 -7.62 -2.42
C PRO A 20 -6.13 -8.32 -1.39
N ARG A 21 -6.21 -7.88 -0.12
CA ARG A 21 -5.45 -8.48 0.99
C ARG A 21 -5.93 -9.90 1.27
N TYR A 22 -7.25 -10.11 1.27
CA TYR A 22 -7.87 -11.41 1.46
C TYR A 22 -7.53 -12.36 0.31
N LEU A 23 -7.65 -11.92 -0.95
CA LEU A 23 -7.28 -12.73 -2.12
C LEU A 23 -5.81 -13.13 -2.11
N LYS A 24 -4.91 -12.20 -1.79
CA LYS A 24 -3.47 -12.48 -1.66
C LYS A 24 -3.17 -13.46 -0.51
N SER A 25 -3.92 -13.39 0.59
CA SER A 25 -3.81 -14.35 1.69
C SER A 25 -4.24 -15.75 1.26
N GLN A 26 -5.35 -15.86 0.52
CA GLN A 26 -5.86 -17.12 -0.01
C GLN A 26 -4.85 -17.76 -0.99
N GLU A 27 -4.24 -16.98 -1.89
CA GLU A 27 -3.20 -17.48 -2.80
C GLU A 27 -2.00 -18.06 -2.03
N ARG A 28 -1.53 -17.37 -0.98
CA ARG A 28 -0.43 -17.86 -0.15
C ARG A 28 -0.77 -19.17 0.56
N GLN A 29 -2.01 -19.33 1.03
CA GLN A 29 -2.47 -20.56 1.67
C GLN A 29 -2.50 -21.73 0.67
N LYS A 30 -3.07 -21.54 -0.51
CA LYS A 30 -3.11 -22.57 -1.58
C LYS A 30 -1.72 -22.99 -2.06
N LEU A 31 -0.78 -22.05 -2.14
CA LEU A 31 0.63 -22.37 -2.44
C LEU A 31 1.24 -23.26 -1.36
N GLN A 32 1.01 -22.96 -0.08
CA GLN A 32 1.50 -23.78 1.03
C GLN A 32 0.87 -25.17 1.04
N GLU A 33 -0.42 -25.30 0.74
CA GLU A 33 -1.11 -26.59 0.63
C GLU A 33 -0.55 -27.44 -0.51
N THR A 34 -0.31 -26.84 -1.68
CA THR A 34 0.28 -27.53 -2.83
C THR A 34 1.69 -28.02 -2.51
N LEU A 35 2.49 -27.19 -1.80
CA LEU A 35 3.82 -27.57 -1.35
C LEU A 35 3.78 -28.71 -0.33
N ARG A 36 2.88 -28.68 0.66
CA ARG A 36 2.68 -29.78 1.61
C ARG A 36 2.32 -31.08 0.89
N ALA A 37 1.40 -31.03 -0.06
CA ALA A 37 1.01 -32.18 -0.86
C ALA A 37 2.16 -32.73 -1.72
N SER A 38 3.09 -31.88 -2.18
CA SER A 38 4.28 -32.31 -2.91
C SER A 38 5.34 -32.96 -2.02
N ILE A 39 5.50 -32.49 -0.77
CA ILE A 39 6.40 -33.06 0.24
C ILE A 39 5.90 -34.45 0.67
N GLU A 40 4.60 -34.60 0.95
CA GLU A 40 3.99 -35.86 1.36
C GLU A 40 4.08 -36.96 0.29
N LYS A 41 4.14 -36.56 -0.99
CA LYS A 41 4.31 -37.49 -2.13
C LYS A 41 5.77 -37.89 -2.39
N GLY A 42 6.71 -37.45 -1.54
CA GLY A 42 8.12 -37.84 -1.62
C GLY A 42 8.89 -37.19 -2.77
N ALA A 43 8.38 -36.09 -3.36
CA ALA A 43 9.14 -35.33 -4.34
C ALA A 43 10.31 -34.62 -3.62
N GLU A 44 11.55 -34.90 -4.03
CA GLU A 44 12.71 -34.13 -3.58
C GLU A 44 12.51 -32.68 -4.00
N LEU A 45 12.24 -31.81 -3.04
CA LEU A 45 12.05 -30.39 -3.31
C LEU A 45 13.34 -29.83 -3.92
N PRO A 46 13.29 -29.29 -5.14
CA PRO A 46 14.46 -28.66 -5.74
C PRO A 46 14.97 -27.55 -4.81
N PRO A 47 16.29 -27.43 -4.59
CA PRO A 47 16.86 -26.44 -3.68
C PRO A 47 16.48 -24.99 -4.04
N GLU A 48 16.06 -24.71 -5.29
CA GLU A 48 15.51 -23.41 -5.67
C GLU A 48 14.20 -23.06 -4.93
N VAL A 49 13.35 -24.05 -4.61
CA VAL A 49 12.08 -23.87 -3.90
C VAL A 49 12.31 -23.57 -2.41
N ILE A 50 13.33 -24.20 -1.81
CA ILE A 50 13.74 -23.94 -0.42
C ILE A 50 14.33 -22.53 -0.31
N GLN A 51 15.13 -22.11 -1.30
CA GLN A 51 15.62 -20.73 -1.38
C GLN A 51 14.49 -19.72 -1.61
N ALA A 52 13.50 -20.01 -2.46
CA ALA A 52 12.35 -19.12 -2.64
C ALA A 52 11.51 -18.96 -1.35
N LEU A 53 11.38 -20.03 -0.55
CA LEU A 53 10.69 -19.99 0.74
C LEU A 53 11.48 -19.27 1.84
N THR A 54 12.80 -19.39 1.85
CA THR A 54 13.68 -18.74 2.84
C THR A 54 14.06 -17.31 2.45
N SER A 55 14.03 -16.95 1.17
CA SER A 55 14.25 -15.59 0.67
C SER A 55 13.05 -14.65 0.89
N ASP A 56 11.86 -15.19 1.16
CA ASP A 56 10.69 -14.43 1.63
C ASP A 56 10.85 -13.97 3.11
N VAL A 57 11.99 -14.28 3.76
CA VAL A 57 12.42 -13.69 5.03
C VAL A 57 12.79 -12.22 4.78
N LYS A 58 11.75 -11.38 4.70
CA LYS A 58 11.79 -9.92 4.72
C LYS A 58 13.03 -9.36 4.00
N ALA A 59 13.05 -9.45 2.67
CA ALA A 59 13.93 -8.60 1.88
C ALA A 59 13.80 -7.17 2.43
N ALA A 60 14.90 -6.64 2.97
CA ALA A 60 14.92 -5.32 3.56
C ALA A 60 14.28 -4.34 2.56
N PRO A 61 13.44 -3.40 3.01
CA PRO A 61 12.79 -2.44 2.12
C PRO A 61 13.81 -1.90 1.12
N SER A 62 13.63 -2.25 -0.16
CA SER A 62 14.55 -1.77 -1.19
C SER A 62 14.46 -0.24 -1.16
N PRO A 63 15.60 0.47 -1.09
CA PRO A 63 15.59 1.93 -1.09
C PRO A 63 14.87 2.49 -2.32
N TYR A 64 14.86 1.76 -3.42
CA TYR A 64 14.13 2.14 -4.62
C TYR A 64 12.60 2.01 -4.46
N ARG A 65 12.11 1.02 -3.71
CA ARG A 65 10.69 0.83 -3.41
C ARG A 65 10.17 1.96 -2.53
N ASP A 66 10.92 2.32 -1.49
CA ASP A 66 10.51 3.38 -0.56
C ASP A 66 10.55 4.75 -1.25
N MET A 67 11.54 5.00 -2.12
CA MET A 67 11.58 6.20 -2.96
C MET A 67 10.36 6.32 -3.87
N ARG A 68 9.99 5.24 -4.58
CA ARG A 68 8.81 5.23 -5.46
C ARG A 68 7.53 5.48 -4.68
N ALA A 69 7.34 4.77 -3.57
CA ALA A 69 6.17 4.95 -2.72
C ALA A 69 6.10 6.39 -2.18
N GLY A 70 7.24 6.94 -1.73
CA GLY A 70 7.32 8.30 -1.24
C GLY A 70 6.93 9.37 -2.26
N ILE A 71 7.42 9.25 -3.50
CA ILE A 71 7.05 10.15 -4.60
C ILE A 71 5.55 10.05 -4.93
N ILE A 72 4.98 8.85 -4.95
CA ILE A 72 3.54 8.64 -5.20
C ILE A 72 2.70 9.34 -4.12
N TRP A 73 3.06 9.16 -2.85
CA TRP A 73 2.36 9.80 -1.73
C TRP A 73 2.47 11.32 -1.75
N LEU A 74 3.64 11.86 -2.12
CA LEU A 74 3.81 13.30 -2.34
C LEU A 74 2.93 13.82 -3.49
N GLY A 75 2.83 13.06 -4.59
CA GLY A 75 1.93 13.38 -5.69
C GLY A 75 0.46 13.44 -5.26
N VAL A 76 0.02 12.51 -4.41
CA VAL A 76 -1.34 12.50 -3.84
C VAL A 76 -1.57 13.76 -2.98
N ALA A 77 -0.60 14.15 -2.16
CA ALA A 77 -0.68 15.37 -1.36
C ALA A 77 -0.82 16.63 -2.22
N VAL A 78 0.02 16.75 -3.25
CA VAL A 78 -0.06 17.85 -4.23
C VAL A 78 -1.41 17.85 -4.94
N GLY A 79 -1.95 16.68 -5.28
CA GLY A 79 -3.28 16.55 -5.86
C GLY A 79 -4.39 17.11 -4.96
N PHE A 80 -4.38 16.77 -3.66
CA PHE A 80 -5.34 17.33 -2.70
C PHE A 80 -5.19 18.84 -2.51
N ALA A 81 -3.95 19.35 -2.48
CA ALA A 81 -3.70 20.79 -2.40
C ALA A 81 -4.21 21.53 -3.65
N ALA A 82 -3.95 20.98 -4.84
CA ALA A 82 -4.47 21.52 -6.10
C ALA A 82 -6.00 21.48 -6.16
N MET A 83 -6.61 20.39 -5.65
CA MET A 83 -8.06 20.28 -5.53
C MET A 83 -8.63 21.35 -4.59
N GLY A 84 -8.00 21.60 -3.44
CA GLY A 84 -8.36 22.70 -2.54
C GLY A 84 -8.29 24.06 -3.23
N MET A 85 -7.23 24.30 -4.00
CA MET A 85 -7.10 25.53 -4.77
C MET A 85 -8.14 25.68 -5.88
N ALA A 86 -8.65 24.59 -6.45
CA ALA A 86 -9.70 24.63 -7.46
C ALA A 86 -11.10 24.83 -6.83
N ILE A 87 -11.36 24.21 -5.67
CA ILE A 87 -12.67 24.31 -5.01
C ILE A 87 -12.85 25.69 -4.34
N GLN A 88 -11.76 26.34 -3.91
CA GLN A 88 -11.85 27.66 -3.25
C GLN A 88 -12.52 28.75 -4.09
N PHE A 89 -12.59 28.58 -5.42
CA PHE A 89 -13.27 29.52 -6.31
C PHE A 89 -14.78 29.55 -6.10
N GLU A 90 -15.36 28.43 -5.68
CA GLU A 90 -16.79 28.29 -5.38
C GLU A 90 -17.05 28.33 -3.86
N GLU A 91 -16.17 27.69 -3.08
CA GLU A 91 -16.29 27.59 -1.62
C GLU A 91 -14.98 28.04 -0.94
N PRO A 92 -14.86 29.33 -0.56
CA PRO A 92 -13.61 29.91 -0.07
C PRO A 92 -13.00 29.20 1.15
N ASP A 93 -13.86 28.61 1.99
CA ASP A 93 -13.44 27.94 3.22
C ASP A 93 -12.92 26.50 2.99
N ALA A 94 -12.99 26.00 1.75
CA ALA A 94 -12.58 24.63 1.43
C ALA A 94 -11.04 24.43 1.40
N LEU A 95 -10.25 25.49 1.22
CA LEU A 95 -8.80 25.38 1.04
C LEU A 95 -8.10 24.79 2.27
N TYR A 96 -8.31 25.38 3.46
CA TYR A 96 -7.58 24.96 4.67
C TYR A 96 -7.91 23.52 5.11
N PRO A 97 -9.16 23.06 5.11
CA PRO A 97 -9.49 21.66 5.38
C PRO A 97 -8.81 20.70 4.39
N LEU A 98 -8.82 21.01 3.08
CA LEU A 98 -8.19 20.16 2.08
C LEU A 98 -6.66 20.14 2.20
N LEU A 99 -6.03 21.26 2.56
CA LEU A 99 -4.60 21.29 2.89
C LEU A 99 -4.30 20.46 4.14
N GLY A 100 -5.17 20.48 5.14
CA GLY A 100 -5.08 19.61 6.32
C GLY A 100 -5.13 18.12 5.93
N ILE A 101 -6.03 17.75 5.02
CA ILE A 101 -6.11 16.37 4.48
C ILE A 101 -4.85 16.04 3.66
N ALA A 102 -4.35 16.98 2.86
CA ALA A 102 -3.14 16.82 2.05
C ALA A 102 -1.87 16.65 2.88
N ALA A 103 -1.83 17.17 4.11
CA ALA A 103 -0.67 17.05 4.99
C ALA A 103 -0.34 15.59 5.32
N PHE A 104 -1.34 14.73 5.54
CA PHE A 104 -1.15 13.31 5.84
C PHE A 104 -0.36 12.57 4.74
N PRO A 105 -0.84 12.50 3.47
CA PRO A 105 -0.07 11.91 2.40
C PRO A 105 1.27 12.62 2.16
N GLY A 106 1.35 13.94 2.40
CA GLY A 106 2.57 14.72 2.24
C GLY A 106 3.68 14.27 3.18
N PHE A 107 3.38 14.16 4.47
CA PHE A 107 4.34 13.67 5.47
C PHE A 107 4.69 12.19 5.29
N ILE A 108 3.73 11.34 4.88
CA ILE A 108 4.02 9.94 4.52
C ILE A 108 5.01 9.89 3.35
N GLY A 109 4.78 10.70 2.32
CA GLY A 109 5.66 10.81 1.16
C GLY A 109 7.09 11.23 1.56
N LEU A 110 7.20 12.31 2.33
CA LEU A 110 8.48 12.81 2.83
C LEU A 110 9.22 11.77 3.69
N ALA A 111 8.52 11.08 4.58
CA ALA A 111 9.11 10.06 5.44
C ALA A 111 9.68 8.87 4.64
N LEU A 112 8.94 8.39 3.62
CA LEU A 112 9.39 7.31 2.76
C LEU A 112 10.58 7.72 1.88
N ILE A 113 10.59 8.95 1.37
CA ILE A 113 11.75 9.51 0.67
C ILE A 113 12.96 9.60 1.60
N ALA A 114 12.80 10.13 2.81
CA ALA A 114 13.88 10.22 3.79
C ALA A 114 14.44 8.83 4.14
N LEU A 115 13.56 7.86 4.41
CA LEU A 115 13.94 6.48 4.67
C LEU A 115 14.71 5.87 3.49
N SER A 116 14.29 6.18 2.26
CA SER A 116 14.96 5.69 1.05
C SER A 116 16.39 6.21 0.89
N PHE A 117 16.71 7.39 1.42
CA PHE A 117 18.08 7.90 1.42
C PHE A 117 18.91 7.25 2.52
N ILE A 118 18.32 7.03 3.70
CA ILE A 118 18.99 6.35 4.82
C ILE A 118 19.32 4.89 4.47
N SER A 119 18.42 4.20 3.77
CA SER A 119 18.62 2.80 3.38
C SER A 119 19.53 2.60 2.17
N ARG A 120 19.79 3.64 1.35
CA ARG A 120 20.79 3.59 0.26
C ARG A 120 22.24 3.51 0.76
N GLY A 121 22.50 3.95 1.99
CA GLY A 121 23.84 4.01 2.57
C GLY A 121 24.29 2.74 3.33
N LYS A 122 23.49 1.67 3.30
CA LYS A 122 23.79 0.35 3.88
C LYS A 122 23.84 -0.70 2.79
#